data_AF-A0A8S9MUV6-F1
#
_entry.id   AF-A0A8S9MUV6-F1
#
_cell.length_a   1.000
_cell.length_b   1.000
_cell.length_c   1.000
_cell.angle_alpha   90.00
_cell.angle_beta   90.00
_cell.angle_gamma   90.00
#
_symmetry.space_group_name_H-M   'P 1'
#
loop_
_entity.id
_entity.type
_entity.pdbx_description
1 polymer ?
#
loop_
_entity_poly.entity_id
_entity_poly.type
_entity_poly.pdbx_seq_one_letter_code
_entity_poly.pdbx_strand_id
1 'polypeptide(L)'
;SKRTCFPKLDAIRNATIDILTGLKKKTVTLTLRDKGFSTVEISGLDIGWGQVTYAHFSFLCKRKVSTLSSLQRIPLTLDKGTGFWSLKRELPEGQFEYKYIIDGEWIHNEQEPFTGPNKDGHTNNYAKVVYDPTSVDGATRERLTSEDPELLEEERLKLIQFLETSSEAEVWEHPL
;
A
#
# COMPACT_ATOMS: atom_id res chain seq x y z
N SER A 1 -20.19 -11.99 0.35
CA SER A 1 -20.75 -10.66 0.68
C SER A 1 -22.16 -10.57 0.12
N LYS A 2 -23.14 -10.02 0.87
CA LYS A 2 -24.48 -9.71 0.34
C LYS A 2 -24.51 -8.46 -0.54
N ARG A 3 -23.46 -7.61 -0.46
CA ARG A 3 -23.30 -6.39 -1.26
C ARG A 3 -22.15 -6.56 -2.25
N THR A 4 -22.37 -6.19 -3.50
CA THR A 4 -21.30 -6.16 -4.51
C THR A 4 -20.28 -5.09 -4.11
N CYS A 5 -19.07 -5.52 -3.78
CA CYS A 5 -17.95 -4.66 -3.44
C CYS A 5 -16.62 -5.38 -3.71
N PHE A 6 -15.52 -4.64 -3.63
CA PHE A 6 -14.15 -5.16 -3.71
C PHE A 6 -13.50 -4.98 -2.32
N PRO A 7 -13.82 -5.84 -1.33
CA PRO A 7 -13.24 -5.71 -0.01
C PRO A 7 -11.73 -5.93 -0.09
N LYS A 8 -10.96 -5.05 0.54
CA LYS A 8 -9.50 -5.15 0.58
C LYS A 8 -9.07 -6.18 1.64
N LEU A 9 -9.25 -7.46 1.35
CA LEU A 9 -9.00 -8.55 2.30
C LEU A 9 -7.57 -8.52 2.85
N ASP A 10 -6.57 -8.22 2.02
CA ASP A 10 -5.18 -8.16 2.48
C ASP A 10 -4.94 -7.02 3.46
N ALA A 11 -5.63 -5.88 3.31
CA ALA A 11 -5.55 -4.80 4.28
C ALA A 11 -6.17 -5.22 5.63
N ILE A 12 -7.28 -5.96 5.59
CA ILE A 12 -7.93 -6.49 6.80
C ILE A 12 -7.00 -7.48 7.50
N ARG A 13 -6.44 -8.45 6.77
CA ARG A 13 -5.52 -9.45 7.32
C ARG A 13 -4.29 -8.79 7.95
N ASN A 14 -3.63 -7.89 7.24
CA ASN A 14 -2.43 -7.21 7.76
C ASN A 14 -2.75 -6.36 8.99
N ALA A 15 -3.87 -5.63 9.02
CA ALA A 15 -4.27 -4.86 10.20
C ALA A 15 -4.52 -5.76 11.42
N THR A 16 -5.17 -6.91 11.24
CA THR A 16 -5.35 -7.91 12.31
C THR A 16 -4.00 -8.39 12.84
N ILE A 17 -3.06 -8.72 11.94
CA ILE A 17 -1.72 -9.20 12.34
C ILE A 17 -0.94 -8.09 13.04
N ASP A 18 -1.06 -6.84 12.61
CA ASP A 18 -0.40 -5.69 13.24
C ASP A 18 -0.89 -5.47 14.67
N ILE A 19 -2.18 -5.67 14.95
CA ILE A 19 -2.71 -5.62 16.33
C ILE A 19 -2.14 -6.77 17.17
N LEU A 20 -2.04 -7.97 16.60
CA LEU A 20 -1.65 -9.17 17.34
C LEU A 20 -0.13 -9.30 17.59
N THR A 21 0.68 -8.85 16.63
CA THR A 21 2.15 -9.06 16.60
C THR A 21 2.94 -7.75 16.69
N GLY A 22 2.26 -6.61 16.61
CA GLY A 22 2.88 -5.30 16.51
C GLY A 22 3.37 -4.96 15.10
N LEU A 23 3.51 -3.67 14.83
CA LEU A 23 3.99 -3.17 13.54
C LEU A 23 5.49 -2.87 13.61
N LYS A 24 6.27 -3.63 12.85
CA LYS A 24 7.72 -3.43 12.68
C LYS A 24 7.97 -2.97 11.24
N LYS A 25 8.82 -1.95 11.01
CA LYS A 25 9.17 -1.44 9.66
C LYS A 25 10.62 -1.73 9.26
N LYS A 26 10.82 -1.99 7.96
CA LYS A 26 12.11 -2.27 7.33
C LYS A 26 12.30 -1.34 6.13
N THR A 27 13.54 -0.87 5.95
CA THR A 27 13.91 -0.11 4.77
C THR A 27 13.89 -1.01 3.53
N VAL A 28 13.04 -0.67 2.57
CA VAL A 28 13.02 -1.21 1.22
C VAL A 28 13.64 -0.18 0.28
N THR A 29 14.57 -0.61 -0.57
CA THR A 29 15.14 0.23 -1.63
C THR A 29 14.65 -0.28 -2.97
N LEU A 30 13.93 0.57 -3.70
CA LEU A 30 13.49 0.32 -5.06
C LEU A 30 14.46 1.01 -6.02
N THR A 31 14.82 0.34 -7.10
CA THR A 31 15.83 0.85 -8.04
C THR A 31 15.45 0.59 -9.48
N LEU A 32 15.60 1.60 -10.31
CA LEU A 32 15.40 1.50 -11.75
C LEU A 32 16.66 1.96 -12.47
N ARG A 33 17.19 1.14 -13.38
CA ARG A 33 18.33 1.52 -14.21
C ARG A 33 17.93 2.68 -15.13
N ASP A 34 18.75 3.73 -15.14
CA ASP A 34 18.53 4.86 -16.03
C ASP A 34 18.77 4.46 -17.49
N LYS A 35 17.93 4.99 -18.38
CA LYS A 35 18.07 4.86 -19.85
C LYS A 35 17.96 6.22 -20.54
N GLY A 36 18.30 7.30 -19.83
CA GLY A 36 18.12 8.68 -20.30
C GLY A 36 16.72 9.23 -20.01
N PHE A 37 16.09 8.78 -18.92
CA PHE A 37 14.77 9.26 -18.52
C PHE A 37 14.86 10.69 -17.98
N SER A 38 13.82 11.50 -18.22
CA SER A 38 13.77 12.85 -17.66
C SER A 38 13.22 12.84 -16.23
N THR A 39 12.22 12.00 -16.00
CA THR A 39 11.52 11.85 -14.73
C THR A 39 11.18 10.39 -14.47
N VAL A 40 11.35 9.96 -13.23
CA VAL A 40 10.91 8.65 -12.75
C VAL A 40 10.18 8.85 -11.44
N GLU A 41 8.93 8.40 -11.38
CA GLU A 41 8.10 8.40 -10.19
C GLU A 41 7.58 6.99 -9.90
N ILE A 42 7.09 6.77 -8.69
CA ILE A 42 6.37 5.55 -8.30
C ILE A 42 4.99 5.92 -7.72
N SER A 43 4.00 5.09 -8.01
CA SER A 43 2.68 5.09 -7.35
C SER A 43 2.34 3.70 -6.82
N GLY A 44 1.35 3.59 -5.93
CA GLY A 44 1.06 2.37 -5.18
C GLY A 44 1.78 2.36 -3.82
N LEU A 45 2.47 1.28 -3.47
CA LEU A 45 3.14 1.10 -2.18
C LEU A 45 2.21 1.43 -0.99
N ASP A 46 2.73 2.19 -0.03
CA ASP A 46 2.04 2.70 1.15
C ASP A 46 1.39 4.08 0.92
N ILE A 47 1.51 4.65 -0.28
CA ILE A 47 0.88 5.93 -0.64
C ILE A 47 -0.43 5.79 -1.40
N GLY A 48 -0.69 4.65 -2.02
CA GLY A 48 -1.86 4.40 -2.86
C GLY A 48 -1.70 4.85 -4.32
N TRP A 49 -2.72 4.59 -5.13
CA TRP A 49 -2.70 4.77 -6.59
C TRP A 49 -3.21 6.14 -7.09
N GLY A 50 -3.67 7.01 -6.18
CA GLY A 50 -4.35 8.26 -6.54
C GLY A 50 -5.77 8.06 -7.11
N GLN A 51 -6.54 9.15 -7.20
CA GLN A 51 -7.85 9.16 -7.87
C GLN A 51 -7.68 9.67 -9.31
N VAL A 52 -7.91 8.81 -10.30
CA VAL A 52 -8.05 9.25 -11.70
C VAL A 52 -9.51 9.59 -11.93
N THR A 53 -9.93 10.80 -11.59
CA THR A 53 -11.24 11.29 -12.03
C THR A 53 -11.13 11.67 -13.50
N TYR A 54 -11.70 10.86 -14.40
CA TYR A 54 -12.00 11.31 -15.75
C TYR A 54 -13.06 12.40 -15.65
N ALA A 55 -12.65 13.66 -15.80
CA ALA A 55 -13.61 14.75 -15.92
C ALA A 55 -14.38 14.53 -17.23
N HIS A 56 -15.61 14.02 -17.13
CA HIS A 56 -16.57 14.10 -18.22
C HIS A 56 -16.84 15.60 -18.43
N PHE A 57 -16.27 16.21 -19.47
CA PHE A 57 -16.47 17.61 -19.82
C PHE A 57 -17.94 17.82 -20.22
N SER A 58 -18.80 18.12 -19.24
CA SER A 58 -20.08 18.77 -19.51
C SER A 58 -19.80 20.24 -19.82
N PHE A 59 -20.13 20.66 -21.03
CA PHE A 59 -19.89 22.01 -21.57
C PHE A 59 -20.71 23.12 -20.87
N LEU A 60 -21.42 22.84 -19.76
CA LEU A 60 -22.42 23.75 -19.20
C LEU A 60 -22.12 24.39 -17.85
N CYS A 61 -20.90 24.30 -17.31
CA CYS A 61 -20.58 24.99 -16.05
C CYS A 61 -19.19 25.62 -16.09
N LYS A 62 -19.13 26.94 -16.37
CA LYS A 62 -17.92 27.76 -16.23
C LYS A 62 -17.60 28.08 -14.76
N ARG A 63 -17.58 27.07 -13.89
CA ARG A 63 -16.89 27.19 -12.60
C ARG A 63 -15.50 26.59 -12.77
N LYS A 64 -14.50 27.43 -12.53
CA LYS A 64 -13.09 27.04 -12.42
C LYS A 64 -13.00 26.04 -11.26
N VAL A 65 -13.17 24.76 -11.55
CA VAL A 65 -12.87 23.69 -10.59
C VAL A 65 -11.35 23.69 -10.51
N SER A 66 -10.83 24.18 -9.38
CA SER A 66 -9.43 24.01 -9.01
C SER A 66 -9.08 22.54 -9.16
N THR A 67 -8.18 22.24 -10.08
CA THR A 67 -7.62 20.92 -10.35
C THR A 67 -7.02 20.35 -9.06
N LEU A 68 -7.77 19.52 -8.34
CA LEU A 68 -7.22 18.66 -7.29
C LEU A 68 -6.62 17.43 -7.95
N SER A 69 -5.43 17.59 -8.54
CA SER A 69 -4.59 16.47 -8.91
C SER A 69 -3.98 15.89 -7.64
N SER A 70 -4.77 15.17 -6.83
CA SER A 70 -4.23 14.36 -5.72
C SER A 70 -3.67 13.04 -6.25
N LEU A 71 -2.76 13.15 -7.23
CA LEU A 71 -2.02 12.01 -7.73
C LEU A 71 -1.00 11.60 -6.65
N GLN A 72 -1.17 10.41 -6.10
CA GLN A 72 -0.26 9.86 -5.10
C GLN A 72 0.95 9.28 -5.81
N ARG A 73 1.99 10.11 -5.99
CA ARG A 73 3.24 9.77 -6.67
C ARG A 73 4.43 10.26 -5.86
N ILE A 74 5.51 9.48 -5.84
CA ILE A 74 6.79 9.88 -5.24
C ILE A 74 7.86 9.89 -6.34
N PRO A 75 8.59 10.99 -6.54
CA PRO A 75 9.73 11.02 -7.46
C PRO A 75 10.90 10.19 -6.92
N LEU A 76 11.59 9.47 -7.80
CA LEU A 76 12.85 8.80 -7.52
C LEU A 76 14.02 9.79 -7.69
N THR A 77 15.14 9.50 -7.04
CA THR A 77 16.37 10.28 -7.19
C THR A 77 17.37 9.53 -8.07
N LEU A 78 17.84 10.17 -9.14
CA LEU A 78 18.91 9.66 -9.98
C LEU A 78 20.27 9.85 -9.29
N ASP A 79 20.96 8.75 -9.05
CA ASP A 79 22.38 8.75 -8.76
C ASP A 79 23.16 8.64 -10.09
N LYS A 80 23.77 9.76 -10.50
CA LYS A 80 24.54 9.84 -11.75
C LYS A 80 25.83 9.01 -11.70
N GLY A 81 26.36 8.70 -10.52
CA GLY A 81 27.56 7.88 -10.38
C GLY A 81 27.29 6.41 -10.67
N THR A 82 26.12 5.91 -10.26
CA THR A 82 25.71 4.51 -10.46
C THR A 82 24.84 4.30 -11.69
N GLY A 83 24.17 5.36 -12.17
CA GLY A 83 23.20 5.28 -13.28
C GLY A 83 21.87 4.66 -12.87
N PHE A 84 21.48 4.81 -11.60
CA PHE A 84 20.22 4.27 -11.07
C PHE A 84 19.34 5.37 -10.45
N TRP A 85 18.06 5.29 -10.76
CA TRP A 85 17.01 5.94 -10.00
C TRP A 85 16.72 5.11 -8.75
N SER A 86 16.57 5.74 -7.59
CA SER A 86 16.30 5.03 -6.34
C SER A 86 15.28 5.72 -5.44
N LEU A 87 14.56 4.92 -4.67
CA LEU A 87 13.66 5.34 -3.60
C LEU A 87 13.82 4.41 -2.39
N LYS A 88 14.01 4.99 -1.20
CA LYS A 88 14.00 4.27 0.07
C LYS A 88 12.68 4.51 0.80
N ARG A 89 12.06 3.45 1.31
CA ARG A 89 10.80 3.49 2.09
C ARG A 89 10.88 2.59 3.30
N GLU A 90 10.34 3.05 4.42
CA GLU A 90 10.10 2.23 5.61
C GLU A 90 8.74 1.55 5.50
N LEU A 91 8.73 0.26 5.18
CA LEU A 91 7.51 -0.51 4.98
C LEU A 91 7.37 -1.60 6.06
N PRO A 92 6.16 -1.84 6.58
CA PRO A 92 5.92 -2.98 7.46
C PRO A 92 5.95 -4.30 6.68
N GLU A 93 5.88 -5.44 7.37
CA GLU A 93 5.70 -6.72 6.69
C GLU A 93 4.43 -6.73 5.85
N GLY A 94 4.52 -7.30 4.66
CA GLY A 94 3.41 -7.32 3.72
C GLY A 94 3.87 -7.38 2.28
N GLN A 95 2.91 -7.34 1.38
CA GLN A 95 3.14 -7.26 -0.06
C GLN A 95 2.54 -5.94 -0.57
N PHE A 96 3.40 -5.12 -1.17
CA PHE A 96 3.05 -3.78 -1.62
C PHE A 96 3.17 -3.71 -3.12
N GLU A 97 2.04 -3.64 -3.82
CA GLU A 97 2.04 -3.43 -5.26
C GLU A 97 2.36 -1.99 -5.61
N TYR A 98 3.10 -1.79 -6.70
CA TYR A 98 3.50 -0.49 -7.19
C TYR A 98 3.73 -0.49 -8.69
N LYS A 99 3.83 0.70 -9.27
CA LYS A 99 4.15 0.87 -10.69
C LYS A 99 4.96 2.14 -10.90
N TYR A 100 5.87 2.09 -11.87
CA TYR A 100 6.65 3.25 -12.26
C TYR A 100 5.84 4.16 -13.16
N ILE A 101 6.15 5.45 -13.09
CA ILE A 101 5.69 6.47 -14.01
C ILE A 101 6.96 7.10 -14.58
N ILE A 102 7.32 6.72 -15.81
CA ILE A 102 8.54 7.17 -16.47
C ILE A 102 8.12 8.14 -17.56
N ASP A 103 8.55 9.39 -17.46
CA ASP A 103 8.21 10.45 -18.41
C ASP A 103 6.68 10.55 -18.68
N GLY A 104 5.88 10.29 -17.64
CA GLY A 104 4.42 10.33 -17.66
C GLY A 104 3.74 9.01 -18.03
N GLU A 105 4.48 7.98 -18.42
CA GLU A 105 3.94 6.68 -18.82
C GLU A 105 3.98 5.65 -17.70
N TRP A 106 2.87 4.92 -17.51
CA TRP A 106 2.75 3.88 -16.49
C TRP A 106 3.40 2.57 -16.95
N ILE A 107 4.53 2.23 -16.34
CA ILE A 107 5.39 1.11 -16.76
C ILE A 107 5.64 0.20 -15.57
N HIS A 108 5.56 -1.12 -15.78
CA HIS A 108 6.12 -2.08 -14.82
C HIS A 108 7.52 -2.48 -15.27
N ASN A 109 8.40 -2.73 -14.32
CA ASN A 109 9.74 -3.19 -14.56
C ASN A 109 9.74 -4.73 -14.68
N GLU A 110 10.12 -5.26 -15.83
CA GLU A 110 10.23 -6.71 -16.06
C GLU A 110 11.37 -7.37 -15.27
N GLN A 111 12.32 -6.58 -14.77
CA GLN A 111 13.47 -7.06 -14.00
C GLN A 111 13.19 -7.17 -12.50
N GLU A 112 12.06 -6.64 -12.03
CA GLU A 112 11.62 -6.71 -10.64
C GLU A 112 10.41 -7.64 -10.51
N PRO A 113 10.14 -8.21 -9.32
CA PRO A 113 8.94 -9.03 -9.12
C PRO A 113 7.67 -8.26 -9.52
N PHE A 114 6.77 -8.93 -10.24
CA PHE A 114 5.51 -8.37 -10.68
C PHE A 114 4.36 -9.38 -10.59
N THR A 115 3.14 -8.86 -10.45
CA THR A 115 1.88 -9.60 -10.53
C THR A 115 1.25 -9.33 -11.90
N GLY A 116 0.59 -10.31 -12.51
CA GLY A 116 -0.24 -10.01 -13.68
C GLY A 116 -0.74 -11.20 -14.51
N PRO A 117 -1.66 -10.92 -15.46
CA PRO A 117 -2.57 -9.77 -15.46
C PRO A 117 -3.67 -9.97 -14.40
N ASN A 118 -4.03 -8.91 -13.67
CA ASN A 118 -5.20 -8.97 -12.80
C ASN A 118 -6.51 -9.02 -13.62
N LYS A 119 -7.67 -9.08 -12.97
CA LYS A 119 -8.98 -9.14 -13.65
C LYS A 119 -9.25 -7.96 -14.59
N ASP A 120 -8.59 -6.83 -14.35
CA ASP A 120 -8.70 -5.60 -15.15
C ASP A 120 -7.59 -5.50 -16.23
N GLY A 121 -6.77 -6.54 -16.38
CA GLY A 121 -5.67 -6.60 -17.34
C GLY A 121 -4.42 -5.80 -16.93
N HIS A 122 -4.35 -5.35 -15.67
CA HIS A 122 -3.20 -4.60 -15.17
C HIS A 122 -2.13 -5.52 -14.60
N THR A 123 -0.88 -5.22 -14.96
CA THR A 123 0.35 -5.80 -14.40
C THR A 123 1.04 -4.74 -13.54
N ASN A 124 1.39 -5.11 -12.31
CA ASN A 124 2.03 -4.24 -11.32
C ASN A 124 3.31 -4.90 -10.79
N ASN A 125 4.34 -4.12 -10.46
CA ASN A 125 5.43 -4.64 -9.64
C ASN A 125 4.96 -4.83 -8.19
N TYR A 126 5.70 -5.60 -7.39
CA TYR A 126 5.47 -5.66 -5.96
C TYR A 126 6.76 -5.76 -5.15
N ALA A 127 6.71 -5.20 -3.93
CA ALA A 127 7.73 -5.36 -2.91
C ALA A 127 7.18 -6.26 -1.80
N LYS A 128 7.85 -7.39 -1.56
CA LYS A 128 7.52 -8.30 -0.45
C LYS A 128 8.47 -8.03 0.71
N VAL A 129 7.91 -7.64 1.85
CA VAL A 129 8.65 -7.39 3.10
C VAL A 129 8.37 -8.51 4.08
N VAL A 130 9.42 -9.20 4.49
CA VAL A 130 9.39 -10.32 5.44
C VAL A 130 10.49 -10.09 6.49
N TYR A 131 10.19 -10.35 7.76
CA TYR A 131 11.19 -10.42 8.83
C TYR A 131 11.76 -11.84 8.97
N ASP A 132 11.33 -12.55 10.00
CA ASP A 132 11.77 -13.89 10.31
C ASP A 132 10.53 -14.81 10.27
N PRO A 133 10.34 -15.58 9.18
CA PRO A 133 9.21 -16.49 9.05
C PRO A 133 9.26 -17.64 10.08
N THR A 134 10.42 -17.92 10.68
CA THR A 134 10.59 -19.00 11.66
C THR A 134 10.26 -18.56 13.09
N SER A 135 10.07 -17.26 13.32
CA SER A 135 9.66 -16.72 14.61
C SER A 135 8.19 -17.01 14.92
N VAL A 136 7.78 -16.86 16.18
CA VAL A 136 6.38 -16.99 16.60
C VAL A 136 5.49 -15.98 15.87
N ASP A 137 5.96 -14.74 15.71
CA ASP A 137 5.27 -13.70 14.94
C ASP A 137 5.17 -14.08 13.45
N GLY A 138 6.23 -14.67 12.90
CA GLY A 138 6.30 -15.16 11.52
C GLY A 138 5.28 -16.27 11.24
N ALA A 139 5.22 -17.29 12.10
CA ALA A 139 4.25 -18.37 12.01
C ALA A 139 2.80 -17.86 12.17
N THR A 140 2.58 -16.87 13.06
CA THR A 140 1.28 -16.20 13.22
C THR A 140 0.88 -15.46 11.95
N ARG A 141 1.81 -14.70 11.35
CA ARG A 141 1.59 -13.98 10.08
C ARG A 141 1.32 -14.94 8.93
N GLU A 142 2.04 -16.05 8.82
CA GLU A 142 1.80 -17.07 7.79
C GLU A 142 0.37 -17.64 7.90
N ARG A 143 -0.05 -18.07 9.10
CA ARG A 143 -1.41 -18.57 9.34
C ARG A 143 -2.47 -17.53 9.00
N LEU A 144 -2.30 -16.29 9.47
CA LEU A 144 -3.30 -15.23 9.34
C LEU A 144 -3.34 -14.56 7.96
N THR A 145 -2.34 -14.80 7.10
CA THR A 145 -2.35 -14.35 5.69
C THR A 145 -2.99 -15.36 4.74
N SER A 146 -3.35 -16.55 5.21
CA SER A 146 -4.03 -17.58 4.43
C SER A 146 -5.42 -17.13 3.93
N GLU A 147 -6.00 -17.88 2.99
CA GLU A 147 -7.31 -17.54 2.41
C GLU A 147 -8.41 -17.52 3.48
N ASP A 148 -8.41 -18.51 4.38
CA ASP A 148 -9.35 -18.67 5.48
C ASP A 148 -8.61 -18.71 6.83
N PRO A 149 -8.22 -17.54 7.36
CA PRO A 149 -7.40 -17.47 8.56
C PRO A 149 -8.24 -17.73 9.81
N GLU A 150 -7.88 -18.76 10.56
CA GLU A 150 -8.50 -19.04 11.86
C GLU A 150 -7.79 -18.27 12.99
N LEU A 151 -8.58 -17.50 13.75
CA LEU A 151 -8.13 -16.84 14.98
C LEU A 151 -8.27 -17.77 16.17
N LEU A 152 -7.18 -17.90 16.93
CA LEU A 152 -7.16 -18.57 18.23
C LEU A 152 -7.95 -17.75 19.25
N GLU A 153 -8.41 -18.39 20.32
CA GLU A 153 -9.25 -17.72 21.32
C GLU A 153 -8.51 -16.57 22.01
N GLU A 154 -7.23 -16.76 22.34
CA GLU A 154 -6.38 -15.73 22.90
C GLU A 154 -6.15 -14.54 21.95
N GLU A 155 -6.17 -14.77 20.63
CA GLU A 155 -6.06 -13.72 19.62
C GLU A 155 -7.37 -12.93 19.53
N ARG A 156 -8.52 -13.61 19.62
CA ARG A 156 -9.83 -12.97 19.69
C ARG A 156 -9.94 -12.06 20.90
N LEU A 157 -9.50 -12.54 22.07
CA LEU A 157 -9.49 -11.75 23.30
C LEU A 157 -8.61 -10.51 23.18
N LYS A 158 -7.43 -10.62 22.57
CA LYS A 158 -6.56 -9.45 22.29
C LYS A 158 -7.23 -8.43 21.37
N LEU A 159 -7.92 -8.89 20.33
CA LEU A 159 -8.67 -8.00 19.42
C LEU A 159 -9.82 -7.30 20.15
N ILE A 160 -10.57 -8.00 21.01
CA ILE A 160 -11.63 -7.41 21.83
C ILE A 160 -11.05 -6.33 22.75
N GLN A 161 -9.97 -6.65 23.46
CA GLN A 161 -9.29 -5.70 24.35
C GLN A 161 -8.80 -4.44 23.60
N PHE A 162 -8.27 -4.60 22.39
CA PHE A 162 -7.89 -3.47 21.54
C PHE A 162 -9.09 -2.57 21.18
N LEU A 163 -10.25 -3.16 20.92
CA LEU A 163 -11.46 -2.39 20.59
C LEU A 163 -12.03 -1.65 21.81
N GLU A 164 -12.05 -2.28 22.98
CA GLU A 164 -12.52 -1.68 24.24
C GLU A 164 -11.68 -0.45 24.61
N THR A 165 -10.35 -0.59 24.55
CA THR A 165 -9.42 0.53 24.82
C THR A 165 -9.52 1.67 23.81
N SER A 166 -10.02 1.40 22.59
CA SER A 166 -10.23 2.44 21.56
C SER A 166 -11.51 3.24 21.78
N SER A 167 -12.50 2.68 22.49
CA SER A 167 -13.80 3.33 22.76
C SER A 167 -13.79 4.33 23.92
N GLU A 168 -12.79 4.28 24.82
CA GLU A 168 -12.73 5.16 26.00
C GLU A 168 -12.16 6.56 25.69
N ALA A 169 -11.56 6.76 24.52
CA ALA A 169 -10.85 7.99 24.15
C ALA A 169 -11.74 9.16 23.67
N GLU A 170 -13.07 9.02 23.68
CA GLU A 170 -14.03 10.01 23.12
C GLU A 170 -14.98 10.65 24.15
N VAL A 171 -14.65 10.66 25.44
CA VAL A 171 -15.40 11.50 26.41
C VAL A 171 -14.86 12.93 26.34
N TRP A 172 -15.38 13.72 25.40
CA TRP A 172 -15.23 15.17 25.40
C TRP A 172 -16.01 15.75 26.57
N GLU A 173 -15.34 15.99 27.71
CA GLU A 173 -15.87 16.91 28.71
C GLU A 173 -15.93 18.31 28.09
N HIS A 174 -17.13 18.76 27.72
CA HIS A 174 -17.38 20.18 27.45
C HIS A 174 -17.36 20.93 28.79
N PRO A 175 -16.43 21.88 29.02
CA PRO A 175 -16.53 22.76 30.16
C PRO A 175 -17.73 23.70 29.97
N LEU A 176 -18.57 23.80 31.00
CA LEU A 176 -19.69 24.75 31.09
C LEU A 176 -19.22 26.21 31.10
#